data_AF-A0A352PPS0-F1
#
_entry.id   AF-A0A352PPS0-F1
#
_cell.length_a   1.000
_cell.length_b   1.000
_cell.length_c   1.000
_cell.angle_alpha   90.00
_cell.angle_beta   90.00
_cell.angle_gamma   90.00
#
_symmetry.space_group_name_H-M   'P 1'
#
loop_
_entity.id
_entity.type
_entity.pdbx_description
1 polymer ?
#
loop_
_entity_poly.entity_id
_entity_poly.type
_entity_poly.pdbx_seq_one_letter_code
_entity_poly.pdbx_strand_id
1 'polypeptide(L)'
;MAEHPLGRFDDRLNFRAAADRPMILLYAKILILLWSINFAPPLLAHFLDTRWDRPFDRNRLFRDGRPLFGPHKTDRGLIGALLMGTGIGLLLGFPWWVGLGCAVLSMVGDLSTSFIKRRVGLTSGTVTPGIDQLLEGLLPFAVLVRYEPLGTAEVVTLLTVFAFGAYLGSWFFKRVLLGKPQENYPRPLSSRVRIRELRRCSPPLLPFHVWLNIEDVIYHQLIMKSTFRLLGL
;
A
#
# COMPACT_ATOMS: atom_id res chain seq x y z
N MET A 1 20.36 40.84 44.98
CA MET A 1 20.55 41.60 43.74
C MET A 1 21.10 40.63 42.70
N ALA A 2 20.32 40.41 41.64
CA ALA A 2 20.59 39.66 40.40
C ALA A 2 20.89 38.13 40.49
N GLU A 3 19.83 37.32 40.36
CA GLU A 3 19.92 35.97 39.80
C GLU A 3 20.14 36.06 38.28
N HIS A 4 21.12 35.32 37.77
CA HIS A 4 21.57 35.31 36.37
C HIS A 4 20.71 34.33 35.54
N PRO A 5 19.94 34.76 34.51
CA PRO A 5 19.12 33.85 33.71
C PRO A 5 19.82 33.53 32.38
N LEU A 6 20.84 32.66 32.40
CA LEU A 6 21.50 32.20 31.16
C LEU A 6 21.19 30.75 30.78
N GLY A 7 20.52 29.97 31.63
CA GLY A 7 20.24 28.55 31.36
C GLY A 7 19.02 28.25 30.46
N ARG A 8 18.11 29.20 30.25
CA ARG A 8 16.82 28.94 29.55
C ARG A 8 16.88 29.14 28.03
N PHE A 9 17.89 29.83 27.51
CA PHE A 9 18.05 30.09 26.08
C PHE A 9 18.74 28.94 25.33
N ASP A 10 19.67 28.24 25.99
CA ASP A 10 20.46 27.16 25.39
C ASP A 10 19.60 25.90 25.13
N ASP A 11 18.72 25.53 26.07
CA ASP A 11 17.80 24.39 25.91
C ASP A 11 16.83 24.55 24.74
N ARG A 12 16.39 25.80 24.44
CA ARG A 12 15.51 26.08 23.30
C ARG A 12 16.25 26.03 21.96
N LEU A 13 17.54 26.38 21.96
CA LEU A 13 18.40 26.29 20.78
C LEU A 13 18.77 24.84 20.49
N ASN A 14 19.06 24.04 21.51
CA ASN A 14 19.31 22.60 21.35
C ASN A 14 18.04 21.81 20.98
N PHE A 15 16.87 22.20 21.51
CA PHE A 15 15.58 21.63 21.09
C PHE A 15 15.23 21.98 19.63
N ARG A 16 15.53 23.21 19.18
CA ARG A 16 15.32 23.63 17.79
C ARG A 16 16.35 23.02 16.83
N ALA A 17 17.61 22.88 17.26
CA ALA A 17 18.67 22.26 16.45
C ALA A 17 18.52 20.74 16.30
N ALA A 18 17.88 20.05 17.26
CA ALA A 18 17.48 18.65 17.13
C ALA A 18 16.19 18.45 16.32
N ALA A 19 15.41 19.52 16.09
CA ALA A 19 14.12 19.49 15.39
C ALA A 19 14.22 19.57 13.85
N ASP A 20 15.40 19.84 13.29
CA ASP A 20 15.62 19.92 11.85
C ASP A 20 15.98 18.57 11.21
N ARG A 21 15.34 17.47 11.64
CA ARG A 21 15.03 16.44 10.65
C ARG A 21 14.06 17.09 9.67
N PRO A 22 14.27 17.07 8.35
CA PRO A 22 13.29 17.66 7.45
C PRO A 22 11.96 16.92 7.70
N MET A 23 10.99 17.57 8.34
CA MET A 23 9.71 16.98 8.75
C MET A 23 9.01 16.28 7.57
N ILE A 24 9.23 16.82 6.38
CA ILE A 24 8.82 16.26 5.09
C ILE A 24 9.35 14.83 4.88
N LEU A 25 10.61 14.56 5.18
CA LEU A 25 11.22 13.24 5.04
C LEU A 25 10.62 12.23 6.02
N LEU A 26 10.34 12.64 7.27
CA LEU A 26 9.64 11.78 8.23
C LEU A 26 8.23 11.44 7.74
N TYR A 27 7.49 12.42 7.25
CA TYR A 27 6.13 12.22 6.72
C TYR A 27 6.14 11.29 5.50
N ALA A 28 7.09 11.49 4.59
CA ALA A 28 7.29 10.60 3.45
C ALA A 28 7.58 9.16 3.90
N LYS A 29 8.47 8.96 4.89
CA LYS A 29 8.75 7.63 5.45
C LYS A 29 7.49 6.97 6.02
N ILE A 30 6.70 7.70 6.81
CA ILE A 30 5.45 7.17 7.38
C ILE A 30 4.48 6.79 6.26
N LEU A 31 4.25 7.66 5.29
CA LEU A 31 3.34 7.39 4.17
C LEU A 31 3.81 6.19 3.33
N ILE A 32 5.11 6.11 3.01
CA ILE A 32 5.69 4.97 2.29
C ILE A 32 5.48 3.68 3.07
N LEU A 33 5.72 3.69 4.39
CA LEU A 33 5.50 2.53 5.25
C LEU A 33 4.03 2.09 5.20
N LEU A 34 3.08 2.99 5.46
CA LEU A 34 1.66 2.66 5.51
C LEU A 34 1.12 2.20 4.14
N TRP A 35 1.49 2.88 3.06
CA TRP A 35 1.12 2.45 1.71
C TRP A 35 1.72 1.09 1.38
N SER A 36 2.98 0.83 1.71
CA SER A 36 3.61 -0.47 1.43
C SER A 36 2.88 -1.63 2.10
N ILE A 37 2.43 -1.44 3.35
CA ILE A 37 1.62 -2.41 4.10
C ILE A 37 0.27 -2.64 3.40
N ASN A 38 -0.41 -1.55 3.03
CA ASN A 38 -1.73 -1.61 2.40
C ASN A 38 -1.69 -2.22 0.98
N PHE A 39 -0.63 -1.94 0.22
CA PHE A 39 -0.44 -2.48 -1.13
C PHE A 39 0.06 -3.92 -1.13
N ALA A 40 0.63 -4.45 -0.04
CA ALA A 40 1.19 -5.79 -0.02
C ALA A 40 0.16 -6.89 -0.35
N PRO A 41 -1.06 -6.94 0.22
CA PRO A 41 -2.04 -7.97 -0.14
C PRO A 41 -2.44 -8.00 -1.63
N PRO A 42 -2.87 -6.88 -2.27
CA PRO A 42 -3.21 -6.91 -3.70
C PRO A 42 -1.98 -7.16 -4.59
N LEU A 43 -0.79 -6.70 -4.19
CA LEU A 43 0.45 -6.93 -4.93
C LEU A 43 0.84 -8.42 -4.91
N LEU A 44 0.76 -9.07 -3.75
CA LEU A 44 1.02 -10.50 -3.64
C LEU A 44 -0.06 -11.34 -4.34
N ALA A 45 -1.31 -10.92 -4.29
CA ALA A 45 -2.35 -11.54 -5.11
C ALA A 45 -2.02 -11.45 -6.61
N HIS A 46 -1.49 -10.31 -7.06
CA HIS A 46 -1.01 -10.16 -8.42
C HIS A 46 0.21 -11.05 -8.72
N PHE A 47 1.17 -11.20 -7.81
CA PHE A 47 2.39 -11.98 -8.08
C PHE A 47 2.25 -13.50 -7.90
N LEU A 48 1.37 -13.94 -7.01
CA LEU A 48 1.20 -15.34 -6.65
C LEU A 48 -0.07 -15.97 -7.23
N ASP A 49 -0.97 -15.16 -7.82
CA ASP A 49 -2.20 -15.59 -8.48
C ASP A 49 -3.12 -16.43 -7.57
N THR A 50 -3.20 -17.75 -7.74
CA THR A 50 -3.95 -18.67 -6.87
C THR A 50 -3.08 -19.36 -5.81
N ARG A 51 -1.75 -19.12 -5.80
CA ARG A 51 -0.86 -19.74 -4.81
C ARG A 51 -1.05 -19.10 -3.44
N TRP A 52 -1.23 -19.94 -2.43
CA TRP A 52 -1.44 -19.57 -1.02
C TRP A 52 -2.60 -18.58 -0.80
N ASP A 53 -3.63 -18.65 -1.64
CA ASP A 53 -4.81 -17.78 -1.58
C ASP A 53 -5.85 -18.21 -0.54
N ARG A 54 -5.46 -19.09 0.40
CA ARG A 54 -6.36 -19.61 1.44
C ARG A 54 -7.01 -18.46 2.23
N PRO A 55 -8.34 -18.41 2.33
CA PRO A 55 -9.03 -17.44 3.17
C PRO A 55 -8.64 -17.59 4.64
N PHE A 56 -8.34 -16.47 5.29
CA PHE A 56 -7.92 -16.40 6.68
C PHE A 56 -9.00 -16.90 7.63
N ASP A 57 -10.27 -16.58 7.33
CA ASP A 57 -11.42 -17.13 8.07
C ASP A 57 -11.75 -18.59 7.72
N ARG A 58 -11.03 -19.19 6.76
CA ARG A 58 -11.31 -20.53 6.23
C ARG A 58 -12.75 -20.70 5.75
N ASN A 59 -13.34 -19.65 5.18
CA ASN A 59 -14.74 -19.58 4.74
C ASN A 59 -15.75 -19.83 5.88
N ARG A 60 -15.37 -19.60 7.14
CA ARG A 60 -16.28 -19.70 8.28
C ARG A 60 -17.38 -18.64 8.20
N LEU A 61 -18.57 -19.05 8.59
CA LEU A 61 -19.71 -18.16 8.77
C LEU A 61 -19.74 -17.64 10.20
N PHE A 62 -20.19 -16.41 10.37
CA PHE A 62 -20.52 -15.85 11.67
C PHE A 62 -21.96 -16.25 12.07
N ARG A 63 -22.38 -15.89 13.28
CA ARG A 63 -23.70 -16.29 13.85
C ARG A 63 -24.89 -15.83 13.00
N ASP A 64 -24.70 -14.83 12.16
CA ASP A 64 -25.68 -14.29 11.22
C ASP A 64 -25.74 -15.03 9.88
N GLY A 65 -25.00 -16.14 9.73
CA GLY A 65 -24.94 -16.94 8.49
C GLY A 65 -24.11 -16.30 7.37
N ARG A 66 -23.47 -15.15 7.63
CA ARG A 66 -22.63 -14.45 6.64
C ARG A 66 -21.15 -14.76 6.88
N PRO A 67 -20.28 -14.68 5.85
CA PRO A 67 -18.84 -14.89 6.03
C PRO A 67 -18.25 -14.04 7.16
N LEU A 68 -17.25 -14.54 7.89
CA LEU A 68 -16.63 -13.79 8.97
C LEU A 68 -15.91 -12.54 8.44
N PHE A 69 -14.97 -12.72 7.51
CA PHE A 69 -14.26 -11.64 6.80
C PHE A 69 -14.53 -11.71 5.28
N GLY A 70 -14.63 -12.93 4.74
CA GLY A 70 -14.83 -13.21 3.33
C GLY A 70 -13.53 -13.62 2.60
N PRO A 71 -13.67 -14.21 1.40
CA PRO A 71 -12.60 -14.92 0.71
C PRO A 71 -11.42 -14.06 0.24
N HIS A 72 -11.55 -12.73 0.25
CA HIS A 72 -10.47 -11.82 -0.17
C HIS A 72 -9.45 -11.53 0.95
N LYS A 73 -9.73 -11.96 2.18
CA LYS A 73 -8.77 -11.86 3.29
C LYS A 73 -8.03 -13.17 3.38
N THR A 74 -6.77 -13.18 2.94
CA THR A 74 -5.99 -14.40 2.71
C THR A 74 -4.76 -14.46 3.59
N ASP A 75 -4.33 -15.67 3.95
CA ASP A 75 -3.13 -15.87 4.78
C ASP A 75 -1.90 -15.20 4.15
N ARG A 76 -1.72 -15.34 2.82
CA ARG A 76 -0.63 -14.67 2.09
C ARG A 76 -0.67 -13.15 2.19
N GLY A 77 -1.86 -12.56 2.19
CA GLY A 77 -2.02 -11.11 2.24
C GLY A 77 -1.63 -10.59 3.62
N LEU A 78 -2.09 -11.26 4.67
CA LEU A 78 -1.75 -10.89 6.04
C LEU A 78 -0.26 -11.09 6.32
N ILE A 79 0.28 -12.29 6.07
CA ILE A 79 1.71 -12.58 6.28
C ILE A 79 2.58 -11.62 5.45
N GLY A 80 2.19 -11.41 4.19
CA GLY A 80 2.85 -10.48 3.30
C GLY A 80 2.90 -9.05 3.80
N ALA A 81 1.78 -8.53 4.32
CA ALA A 81 1.72 -7.19 4.89
C ALA A 81 2.62 -7.05 6.14
N LEU A 82 2.66 -8.07 7.01
CA LEU A 82 3.55 -8.10 8.18
C LEU A 82 5.03 -8.08 7.78
N LEU A 83 5.42 -8.93 6.83
CA LEU A 83 6.79 -8.97 6.32
C LEU A 83 7.17 -7.67 5.61
N MET A 84 6.26 -7.12 4.79
CA MET A 84 6.48 -5.87 4.07
C MET A 84 6.63 -4.69 5.04
N GLY A 85 5.72 -4.55 6.01
CA GLY A 85 5.80 -3.47 6.99
C GLY A 85 7.06 -3.56 7.87
N THR A 86 7.45 -4.76 8.27
CA THR A 86 8.69 -4.97 9.04
C THR A 86 9.93 -4.63 8.20
N GLY A 87 10.01 -5.16 6.98
CA GLY A 87 11.15 -4.96 6.09
C GLY A 87 11.29 -3.52 5.60
N ILE A 88 10.21 -2.92 5.10
CA ILE A 88 10.19 -1.52 4.67
C ILE A 88 10.42 -0.59 5.87
N GLY A 89 9.86 -0.90 7.05
CA GLY A 89 10.12 -0.15 8.27
C GLY A 89 11.61 -0.06 8.58
N LEU A 90 12.31 -1.21 8.57
CA LEU A 90 13.75 -1.29 8.76
C LEU A 90 14.52 -0.48 7.71
N LEU A 91 14.15 -0.61 6.42
CA LEU A 91 14.80 0.13 5.33
C LEU A 91 14.62 1.65 5.45
N LEU A 92 13.52 2.11 6.02
CA LEU A 92 13.25 3.52 6.28
C LEU A 92 13.90 4.04 7.56
N GLY A 93 14.57 3.16 8.33
CA GLY A 93 15.25 3.48 9.58
C GLY A 93 14.36 3.43 10.82
N PHE A 94 13.16 2.83 10.72
CA PHE A 94 12.35 2.51 11.90
C PHE A 94 12.83 1.20 12.53
N PRO A 95 12.72 1.04 13.86
CA PRO A 95 12.90 -0.25 14.52
C PRO A 95 11.92 -1.29 13.95
N TRP A 96 12.33 -2.56 13.92
CA TRP A 96 11.51 -3.66 13.40
C TRP A 96 10.12 -3.72 14.03
N TRP A 97 10.01 -3.44 15.33
CA TRP A 97 8.76 -3.49 16.08
C TRP A 97 7.79 -2.35 15.71
N VAL A 98 8.29 -1.21 15.25
CA VAL A 98 7.43 -0.10 14.75
C VAL A 98 6.78 -0.54 13.44
N GLY A 99 7.58 -1.04 12.49
CA GLY A 99 7.08 -1.54 11.21
C GLY A 99 6.10 -2.70 11.38
N LEU A 100 6.44 -3.68 12.23
CA LEU A 100 5.57 -4.81 12.57
C LEU A 100 4.28 -4.34 13.25
N GLY A 101 4.37 -3.45 14.24
CA GLY A 101 3.22 -2.92 14.97
C GLY A 101 2.26 -2.16 14.05
N CYS A 102 2.79 -1.32 13.15
CA CYS A 102 1.99 -0.66 12.11
C CYS A 102 1.30 -1.69 11.21
N ALA A 103 2.01 -2.73 10.77
CA ALA A 103 1.44 -3.75 9.90
C ALA A 103 0.32 -4.56 10.59
N VAL A 104 0.53 -4.98 11.84
CA VAL A 104 -0.50 -5.68 12.62
C VAL A 104 -1.74 -4.81 12.77
N LEU A 105 -1.57 -3.55 13.20
CA LEU A 105 -2.70 -2.65 13.43
C LEU A 105 -3.45 -2.30 12.14
N SER A 106 -2.73 -2.11 11.03
CA SER A 106 -3.34 -1.89 9.72
C SER A 106 -4.16 -3.11 9.27
N MET A 107 -3.62 -4.32 9.42
CA MET A 107 -4.34 -5.56 9.09
C MET A 107 -5.53 -5.82 10.02
N VAL A 108 -5.44 -5.46 11.30
CA VAL A 108 -6.59 -5.48 12.22
C VAL A 108 -7.68 -4.52 11.74
N GLY A 109 -7.31 -3.32 11.28
CA GLY A 109 -8.24 -2.38 10.66
C GLY A 109 -8.94 -2.97 9.44
N ASP A 110 -8.17 -3.56 8.52
CA ASP A 110 -8.68 -4.19 7.30
C ASP A 110 -9.66 -5.35 7.57
N LEU A 111 -9.32 -6.22 8.53
CA LEU A 111 -10.18 -7.31 8.99
C LEU A 111 -11.44 -6.78 9.67
N SER A 112 -11.32 -5.73 10.49
CA SER A 112 -12.45 -5.10 11.18
C SER A 112 -13.42 -4.48 10.20
N THR A 113 -12.92 -3.72 9.22
CA THR A 113 -13.77 -3.16 8.16
C THR A 113 -14.43 -4.26 7.35
N SER A 114 -13.72 -5.34 7.05
CA SER A 114 -14.29 -6.48 6.33
C SER A 114 -15.37 -7.20 7.12
N PHE A 115 -15.17 -7.39 8.42
CA PHE A 115 -16.19 -7.91 9.31
C PHE A 115 -17.44 -7.03 9.29
N ILE A 116 -17.29 -5.71 9.48
CA ILE A 116 -18.41 -4.75 9.47
C ILE A 116 -19.15 -4.81 8.13
N LYS A 117 -18.43 -4.82 6.99
CA LYS A 117 -19.00 -4.96 5.65
C LYS A 117 -19.88 -6.20 5.51
N ARG A 118 -19.50 -7.32 6.11
CA ARG A 118 -20.32 -8.55 6.13
C ARG A 118 -21.57 -8.39 6.98
N ARG A 119 -21.49 -7.74 8.13
CA ARG A 119 -22.65 -7.49 9.01
C ARG A 119 -23.69 -6.56 8.37
N VAL A 120 -23.28 -5.62 7.50
CA VAL A 120 -24.20 -4.75 6.74
C VAL A 120 -24.62 -5.33 5.38
N GLY A 121 -24.18 -6.55 5.02
CA GLY A 121 -24.66 -7.28 3.85
C GLY A 121 -23.93 -6.96 2.55
N LEU A 122 -22.82 -6.23 2.62
CA LEU A 122 -21.99 -5.96 1.45
C LEU A 122 -21.22 -7.22 1.06
N THR A 123 -21.02 -7.43 -0.24
CA THR A 123 -20.25 -8.56 -0.79
C THR A 123 -18.74 -8.35 -0.69
N SER A 124 -17.99 -9.46 -0.69
CA SER A 124 -16.53 -9.41 -0.62
C SER A 124 -15.95 -8.65 -1.80
N GLY A 125 -14.97 -7.81 -1.53
CA GLY A 125 -14.32 -7.05 -2.57
C GLY A 125 -15.15 -5.87 -3.08
N THR A 126 -16.21 -5.43 -2.38
CA THR A 126 -16.82 -4.11 -2.59
C THR A 126 -15.91 -3.02 -2.01
N VAL A 127 -15.67 -1.93 -2.76
CA VAL A 127 -14.97 -0.76 -2.16
C VAL A 127 -16.02 -0.02 -1.35
N THR A 128 -15.71 0.28 -0.10
CA THR A 128 -16.44 1.31 0.65
C THR A 128 -15.48 2.44 0.94
N PRO A 129 -15.41 3.46 0.05
CA PRO A 129 -14.52 4.59 0.23
C PRO A 129 -14.74 5.23 1.60
N GLY A 130 -13.65 5.63 2.26
CA GLY A 130 -13.69 6.20 3.60
C GLY A 130 -13.51 5.14 4.69
N ILE A 131 -14.46 4.21 4.84
CA ILE A 131 -14.44 3.23 5.95
C ILE A 131 -13.23 2.30 5.83
N ASP A 132 -12.91 1.83 4.62
CA ASP A 132 -11.77 0.96 4.36
C ASP A 132 -10.46 1.66 4.79
N GLN A 133 -10.23 2.88 4.29
CA GLN A 133 -8.98 3.59 4.52
C GLN A 133 -8.82 4.15 5.94
N LEU A 134 -9.94 4.45 6.62
CA LEU A 134 -9.90 5.09 7.94
C LEU A 134 -9.34 4.13 8.98
N LEU A 135 -9.89 2.93 9.15
CA LEU A 135 -9.38 2.00 10.17
C LEU A 135 -8.00 1.47 9.83
N GLU A 136 -7.75 1.16 8.56
CA GLU A 136 -6.46 0.65 8.06
C GLU A 136 -5.32 1.66 8.24
N GLY A 137 -5.61 2.96 8.10
CA GLY A 137 -4.65 4.05 8.23
C GLY A 137 -4.55 4.63 9.64
N LEU A 138 -5.65 4.68 10.39
CA LEU A 138 -5.70 5.32 11.71
C LEU A 138 -5.08 4.45 12.80
N LEU A 139 -5.37 3.14 12.83
CA LEU A 139 -4.89 2.26 13.89
C LEU A 139 -3.35 2.24 14.02
N PRO A 140 -2.55 2.20 12.93
CA PRO A 140 -1.09 2.30 13.00
C PRO A 140 -0.56 3.52 13.75
N PHE A 141 -1.31 4.63 13.80
CA PHE A 141 -0.89 5.81 14.55
C PHE A 141 -0.83 5.57 16.06
N ALA A 142 -1.48 4.54 16.60
CA ALA A 142 -1.32 4.17 18.02
C ALA A 142 0.15 3.84 18.37
N VAL A 143 0.91 3.30 17.42
CA VAL A 143 2.36 3.05 17.55
C VAL A 143 3.16 4.26 17.14
N LEU A 144 2.83 4.89 16.00
CA LEU A 144 3.64 5.99 15.45
C LEU A 144 3.67 7.22 16.36
N VAL A 145 2.56 7.61 16.98
CA VAL A 145 2.53 8.79 17.88
C VAL A 145 3.27 8.54 19.21
N ARG A 146 3.57 7.28 19.53
CA ARG A 146 4.39 6.92 20.70
C ARG A 146 5.87 6.90 20.37
N TYR A 147 6.21 6.62 19.11
CA TYR A 147 7.59 6.55 18.64
C TYR A 147 8.11 7.89 18.12
N GLU A 148 7.27 8.66 17.43
CA GLU A 148 7.61 9.98 16.86
C GLU A 148 6.75 11.07 17.50
N PRO A 149 7.26 12.31 17.63
CA PRO A 149 6.54 13.44 18.22
C PRO A 149 5.50 14.03 17.24
N LEU A 150 4.51 13.22 16.86
CA LEU A 150 3.42 13.62 15.97
C LEU A 150 2.28 14.27 16.76
N GLY A 151 1.93 15.51 16.41
CA GLY A 151 0.73 16.16 16.92
C GLY A 151 -0.54 15.70 16.19
N THR A 152 -1.68 16.17 16.68
CA THR A 152 -2.99 15.79 16.11
C THR A 152 -3.17 16.29 14.68
N ALA A 153 -2.67 17.49 14.36
CA ALA A 153 -2.77 18.06 13.02
C ALA A 153 -1.99 17.22 12.01
N GLU A 154 -0.77 16.80 12.37
CA GLU A 154 0.10 15.95 11.57
C GLU A 154 -0.55 14.59 11.30
N VAL A 155 -1.12 13.96 12.33
CA VAL A 155 -1.84 12.69 12.18
C VAL A 155 -3.01 12.84 11.22
N VAL A 156 -3.82 13.89 11.35
CA VAL A 156 -4.96 14.15 10.45
C VAL A 156 -4.48 14.37 9.01
N THR A 157 -3.41 15.15 8.81
CA THR A 157 -2.82 15.38 7.49
C THR A 157 -2.32 14.07 6.87
N LEU A 158 -1.50 13.31 7.60
CA LEU A 158 -0.95 12.03 7.12
C LEU A 158 -2.04 11.02 6.81
N LEU A 159 -3.07 10.91 7.67
CA LEU A 159 -4.21 10.04 7.44
C LEU A 159 -4.99 10.44 6.19
N THR A 160 -5.20 11.74 5.97
CA THR A 160 -5.92 12.25 4.79
C THR A 160 -5.14 11.92 3.51
N VAL A 161 -3.83 12.17 3.50
CA VAL A 161 -2.96 11.84 2.36
C VAL A 161 -2.91 10.34 2.12
N PHE A 162 -2.76 9.54 3.17
CA PHE A 162 -2.79 8.08 3.09
C PHE A 162 -4.10 7.59 2.47
N ALA A 163 -5.24 8.05 2.99
CA ALA A 163 -6.56 7.63 2.55
C ALA A 163 -6.83 8.01 1.09
N PHE A 164 -6.42 9.21 0.69
CA PHE A 164 -6.51 9.64 -0.71
C PHE A 164 -5.68 8.74 -1.64
N GLY A 165 -4.42 8.47 -1.27
CA GLY A 165 -3.55 7.59 -2.05
C GLY A 165 -4.07 6.15 -2.13
N ALA A 166 -4.54 5.58 -1.02
CA ALA A 166 -5.12 4.25 -0.96
C ALA A 166 -6.43 4.15 -1.78
N TYR A 167 -7.26 5.18 -1.73
CA TYR A 167 -8.47 5.27 -2.57
C TYR A 167 -8.12 5.31 -4.06
N LEU A 168 -7.18 6.16 -4.48
CA LEU A 168 -6.72 6.22 -5.87
C LEU A 168 -6.14 4.88 -6.34
N GLY A 169 -5.34 4.22 -5.50
CA GLY A 169 -4.81 2.88 -5.77
C GLY A 169 -5.91 1.84 -5.95
N SER A 170 -6.89 1.81 -5.04
CA SER A 170 -8.05 0.90 -5.15
C SER A 170 -8.90 1.21 -6.39
N TRP A 171 -9.11 2.48 -6.72
CA TRP A 171 -9.86 2.91 -7.90
C TRP A 171 -9.16 2.45 -9.18
N PHE A 172 -7.85 2.68 -9.28
CA PHE A 172 -7.05 2.25 -10.42
C PHE A 172 -7.08 0.73 -10.58
N PHE A 173 -6.83 -0.02 -9.50
CA PHE A 173 -6.83 -1.48 -9.54
C PHE A 173 -8.18 -2.04 -10.00
N LYS A 174 -9.29 -1.48 -9.52
CA LYS A 174 -10.61 -1.97 -9.90
C LYS A 174 -11.08 -1.54 -11.27
N ARG A 175 -10.90 -0.28 -11.64
CA ARG A 175 -11.38 0.23 -12.93
C ARG A 175 -10.52 -0.24 -14.08
N VAL A 176 -9.20 -0.28 -13.90
CA VAL A 176 -8.25 -0.58 -14.97
C VAL A 176 -7.93 -2.08 -15.02
N LEU A 177 -7.60 -2.69 -13.87
CA LEU A 177 -7.08 -4.07 -13.84
C LEU A 177 -8.15 -5.14 -13.67
N LEU A 178 -9.26 -4.84 -12.97
CA LEU A 178 -10.35 -5.79 -12.73
C LEU A 178 -11.65 -5.42 -13.44
N GLY A 179 -11.68 -4.31 -14.19
CA GLY A 179 -12.85 -3.88 -14.95
C GLY A 179 -13.12 -4.82 -16.12
N LYS A 180 -14.36 -5.29 -16.26
CA LYS A 180 -14.77 -6.08 -17.44
C LYS A 180 -14.71 -5.16 -18.67
N PRO A 181 -13.94 -5.47 -19.72
CA PRO A 181 -13.92 -4.65 -20.95
C PRO A 181 -15.24 -4.74 -21.72
N GLN A 182 -15.95 -5.86 -21.61
CA GLN A 182 -17.23 -6.11 -22.24
C GLN A 182 -18.08 -6.99 -21.31
N GLU A 183 -19.40 -6.93 -21.46
CA GLU A 183 -20.34 -7.63 -20.58
C GLU A 183 -20.18 -9.16 -20.67
N ASN A 184 -20.04 -9.68 -21.89
CA ASN A 184 -19.77 -11.09 -22.20
C ASN A 184 -18.28 -11.35 -22.39
N TYR A 185 -17.47 -11.03 -21.38
CA TYR A 185 -16.04 -11.30 -21.43
C TYR A 185 -15.77 -12.80 -21.16
N PRO A 186 -15.17 -13.55 -22.11
CA PRO A 186 -15.14 -15.01 -22.08
C PRO A 186 -14.09 -15.60 -21.12
N ARG A 187 -13.22 -14.77 -20.54
CA ARG A 187 -12.11 -15.22 -19.69
C ARG A 187 -12.31 -14.81 -18.24
N PRO A 188 -11.83 -15.61 -17.27
CA PRO A 188 -11.76 -15.15 -15.89
C PRO A 188 -10.85 -13.93 -15.80
N LEU A 189 -11.33 -12.88 -15.13
CA LEU A 189 -10.57 -11.65 -14.97
C LEU A 189 -9.60 -11.77 -13.80
N SER A 190 -8.31 -11.79 -14.14
CA SER A 190 -7.23 -11.56 -13.19
C SER A 190 -6.41 -10.36 -13.63
N SER A 191 -5.79 -9.66 -12.67
CA SER A 191 -4.93 -8.52 -12.95
C SER A 191 -3.77 -8.89 -13.89
N ARG A 192 -3.27 -10.13 -13.83
CA ARG A 192 -2.25 -10.65 -14.76
C ARG A 192 -2.74 -10.74 -16.19
N VAL A 193 -3.89 -11.37 -16.40
CA VAL A 193 -4.48 -11.52 -17.74
C VAL A 193 -4.73 -10.13 -18.32
N ARG A 194 -5.29 -9.22 -17.52
CA ARG A 194 -5.58 -7.85 -17.96
C ARG A 194 -4.33 -7.08 -18.36
N ILE A 195 -3.25 -7.14 -17.58
CA ILE A 195 -1.97 -6.47 -17.93
C ILE A 195 -1.39 -7.07 -19.21
N ARG A 196 -1.41 -8.40 -19.37
CA ARG A 196 -0.94 -9.05 -20.61
C ARG A 196 -1.74 -8.60 -21.83
N GLU A 197 -3.06 -8.46 -21.68
CA GLU A 197 -3.92 -7.97 -22.75
C GLU A 197 -3.66 -6.50 -23.06
N LEU A 198 -3.52 -5.65 -22.04
CA LEU A 198 -3.14 -4.25 -22.24
C LEU A 198 -1.78 -4.13 -22.96
N ARG A 199 -0.80 -4.96 -22.63
CA ARG A 199 0.49 -4.99 -23.35
C ARG A 199 0.36 -5.41 -24.81
N ARG A 200 -0.52 -6.37 -25.11
CA ARG A 200 -0.69 -6.93 -26.48
C ARG A 200 -1.63 -6.12 -27.38
N CYS A 201 -2.66 -5.50 -26.80
CA CYS A 201 -3.73 -4.83 -27.53
C CYS A 201 -3.57 -3.30 -27.55
N SER A 202 -2.59 -2.73 -26.85
CA SER A 202 -2.33 -1.29 -26.94
C SER A 202 -1.80 -0.98 -28.35
N PRO A 203 -2.50 -0.18 -29.17
CA PRO A 203 -1.92 0.27 -30.41
C PRO A 203 -0.69 1.15 -30.13
N PRO A 204 0.32 1.17 -31.02
CA PRO A 204 1.57 1.94 -30.84
C PRO A 204 1.37 3.47 -30.72
N LEU A 205 0.14 3.97 -30.85
CA LEU A 205 -0.25 5.37 -30.83
C LEU A 205 -0.61 5.91 -29.43
N LEU A 206 -0.65 5.06 -28.39
CA LEU A 206 -0.87 5.49 -27.00
C LEU A 206 0.47 5.76 -26.30
N PRO A 207 0.65 6.89 -25.59
CA PRO A 207 1.90 7.22 -24.88
C PRO A 207 2.29 6.18 -23.81
N PHE A 208 1.33 5.37 -23.35
CA PHE A 208 1.57 4.27 -22.40
C PHE A 208 2.17 3.01 -23.03
N HIS A 209 2.19 2.87 -24.36
CA HIS A 209 2.76 1.70 -25.05
C HIS A 209 4.27 1.53 -24.74
N VAL A 210 5.01 2.65 -24.68
CA VAL A 210 6.44 2.67 -24.32
C VAL A 210 6.66 2.16 -22.89
N TRP A 211 5.82 2.58 -21.95
CA TRP A 211 5.89 2.18 -20.53
C TRP A 211 5.50 0.71 -20.29
N LEU A 212 4.59 0.18 -21.11
CA LEU A 212 4.10 -1.18 -20.98
C LEU A 212 5.04 -2.23 -21.60
N ASN A 213 5.85 -1.82 -22.59
CA ASN A 213 6.81 -2.66 -23.33
C ASN A 213 8.25 -2.14 -23.22
N ILE A 214 8.65 -1.64 -22.03
CA ILE A 214 10.03 -1.18 -21.77
C ILE A 214 11.06 -2.28 -22.08
N GLU A 215 10.73 -3.55 -21.82
CA GLU A 215 11.59 -4.69 -22.16
C GLU A 215 11.93 -4.74 -23.66
N ASP A 216 10.93 -4.56 -24.54
CA ASP A 216 11.13 -4.56 -25.99
C ASP A 216 11.93 -3.34 -26.44
N VAL A 217 11.70 -2.18 -25.82
CA VAL A 217 12.46 -0.95 -26.10
C VAL A 217 13.91 -1.09 -25.68
N ILE A 218 14.19 -1.62 -24.49
CA ILE A 218 15.54 -1.91 -24.00
C ILE A 218 16.22 -2.94 -24.91
N TYR A 219 15.54 -4.03 -25.24
CA TYR A 219 16.08 -5.07 -26.11
C TYR A 219 16.45 -4.52 -27.49
N HIS A 220 15.56 -3.76 -28.13
CA HIS A 220 15.84 -3.19 -29.45
C HIS A 220 16.87 -2.06 -29.42
N GLN A 221 16.76 -1.11 -28.48
CA GLN A 221 17.62 0.07 -28.48
C GLN A 221 18.98 -0.13 -27.82
N LEU A 222 19.08 -0.98 -26.80
CA LEU A 222 20.34 -1.22 -26.09
C LEU A 222 21.02 -2.51 -26.53
N ILE A 223 20.30 -3.62 -26.67
CA ILE A 223 20.94 -4.90 -27.01
C ILE A 223 21.17 -4.98 -28.52
N MET A 224 20.11 -4.95 -29.33
CA MET A 224 20.20 -5.10 -30.78
C MET A 224 21.05 -4.01 -31.44
N LYS A 225 20.83 -2.73 -31.07
CA LYS A 225 21.61 -1.61 -31.63
C LYS A 225 23.09 -1.63 -31.23
N SER A 226 23.43 -2.21 -30.09
CA SER A 226 24.83 -2.35 -29.67
C SER A 226 25.48 -3.56 -30.34
N THR A 227 24.75 -4.67 -30.49
CA THR A 227 25.25 -5.84 -31.22
C THR A 227 25.44 -5.55 -32.70
N PHE A 228 24.53 -4.82 -33.36
CA PHE A 228 24.71 -4.42 -34.77
C PHE A 228 25.92 -3.50 -34.96
N ARG A 229 26.09 -2.51 -34.06
CA ARG A 229 27.29 -1.65 -34.07
C ARG A 229 28.60 -2.42 -33.83
N LEU A 230 28.58 -3.43 -32.95
CA LEU A 230 29.73 -4.29 -32.71
C LEU A 230 30.04 -5.25 -33.88
N LEU A 231 29.00 -5.67 -34.61
CA LEU A 231 29.13 -6.52 -35.80
C LEU A 231 29.40 -5.73 -37.09
N GLY A 232 29.45 -4.39 -37.02
CA GLY A 232 29.76 -3.52 -38.17
C GLY A 232 28.64 -3.44 -39.23
N LEU A 233 27.39 -3.74 -38.83
CA LEU A 233 26.20 -3.68 -39.67
C LEU A 233 25.38 -2.41 -39.40
#